data_AF-A0A7J6RHR0-F1
#
_entry.id   AF-A0A7J6RHR0-F1
#
_cell.length_a   1.000
_cell.length_b   1.000
_cell.length_c   1.000
_cell.angle_alpha   90.00
_cell.angle_beta   90.00
_cell.angle_gamma   90.00
#
_symmetry.space_group_name_H-M   'P 1'
#
loop_
_entity.id
_entity.type
_entity.pdbx_description
1 polymer ?
#
loop_
_entity_poly.entity_id
_entity_poly.type
_entity_poly.pdbx_seq_one_letter_code
_entity_poly.pdbx_strand_id
1 'polypeptide(L)'
;MNGKDNNLLKKVNDGLRSAGDDPAIPPSLELVTVPDSLYDFWRRVEWLMLWFIDASGTIDLPCTETDEEQQNGSSIGGRWILYLLRDSVTKQMKSCASVYGFPSLVKDGKRRVRVAQFLTIPNQQKKGYGGMLYRHIATEAIAADEVDEITFEDPSPGMQSLREVVTLALCYKAFPEPLPEDKRRDPVAVAAMLKIPVSFAKRITELEWFAVNHYPAACSPSVEHLSRKESKALAAERLAYKQRQRKYCTPDDPDFPEDFIELESTQQKAVVKDILQARWVNYISNMAHSVAEARRLSKPTCTAGGPS
;
A
#
# COMPACT_ATOMS: atom_id res chain seq x y z
N MET A 1 -4.89 -0.67 34.01
CA MET A 1 -4.17 -0.83 32.72
C MET A 1 -2.98 -1.73 33.00
N ASN A 2 -3.06 -2.99 32.57
CA ASN A 2 -2.23 -4.08 33.09
C ASN A 2 -0.94 -4.25 32.27
N GLY A 3 0.20 -4.44 32.96
CA GLY A 3 1.55 -4.56 32.38
C GLY A 3 1.82 -5.78 31.49
N LYS A 4 0.79 -6.50 31.02
CA LYS A 4 0.93 -7.58 30.02
C LYS A 4 1.06 -7.06 28.59
N ASP A 5 0.43 -5.92 28.28
CA ASP A 5 0.39 -5.38 26.92
C ASP A 5 1.76 -4.80 26.48
N ASN A 6 2.52 -4.27 27.44
CA ASN A 6 3.86 -3.70 27.17
C ASN A 6 4.89 -4.77 26.75
N ASN A 7 4.76 -6.01 27.23
CA ASN A 7 5.69 -7.09 26.87
C ASN A 7 5.40 -7.67 25.48
N LEU A 8 4.14 -7.65 25.04
CA LEU A 8 3.73 -8.01 23.68
C LEU A 8 4.23 -6.97 22.67
N LEU A 9 4.01 -5.68 22.95
CA LEU A 9 4.51 -4.59 22.10
C LEU A 9 6.04 -4.60 21.97
N LYS A 10 6.76 -4.91 23.06
CA LYS A 10 8.22 -4.99 23.06
C LYS A 10 8.75 -6.19 22.26
N LYS A 11 8.17 -7.39 22.45
CA LYS A 11 8.54 -8.59 21.67
C LYS A 11 8.24 -8.44 20.17
N VAL A 12 7.16 -7.75 19.80
CA VAL A 12 6.79 -7.53 18.39
C VAL A 12 7.69 -6.48 17.75
N ASN A 13 8.07 -5.41 18.48
CA ASN A 13 9.05 -4.43 18.00
C ASN A 13 10.42 -5.07 17.70
N ASP A 14 10.86 -6.02 18.52
CA ASP A 14 12.11 -6.75 18.27
C ASP A 14 11.99 -7.70 17.06
N GLY A 15 10.83 -8.31 16.84
CA GLY A 15 10.54 -9.14 15.67
C GLY A 15 10.52 -8.35 14.35
N LEU A 16 9.97 -7.14 14.36
CA LEU A 16 9.95 -6.26 13.17
C LEU A 16 11.33 -5.68 12.85
N ARG A 17 12.18 -5.47 13.88
CA ARG A 17 13.56 -4.99 13.74
C ARG A 17 14.53 -6.08 13.23
N SER A 18 14.21 -7.36 13.38
CA SER A 18 15.00 -8.49 12.85
C SER A 18 14.73 -8.82 11.36
N ALA A 19 14.63 -7.79 10.52
CA ALA A 19 14.28 -7.88 9.09
C ALA A 19 15.38 -8.54 8.22
N GLY A 20 15.58 -9.85 8.36
CA GLY A 20 16.50 -10.63 7.54
C GLY A 20 15.93 -11.17 6.22
N ASP A 21 14.61 -11.37 6.13
CA ASP A 21 13.99 -12.12 5.01
C ASP A 21 12.70 -11.45 4.47
N ASP A 22 12.73 -10.14 4.22
CA ASP A 22 11.71 -9.53 3.34
C ASP A 22 12.06 -9.80 1.89
N PRO A 23 11.11 -9.98 0.96
CA PRO A 23 11.43 -9.86 -0.46
C PRO A 23 11.84 -8.42 -0.68
N ALA A 24 13.15 -8.18 -0.56
CA ALA A 24 13.80 -6.93 -0.82
C ALA A 24 13.33 -6.41 -2.17
N ILE A 25 13.24 -5.10 -2.31
CA ILE A 25 13.09 -4.47 -3.62
C ILE A 25 14.07 -5.19 -4.57
N PRO A 26 13.61 -5.78 -5.68
CA PRO A 26 14.46 -6.52 -6.59
C PRO A 26 15.71 -5.69 -6.90
N PRO A 27 16.89 -6.30 -7.03
CA PRO A 27 18.13 -5.55 -7.25
C PRO A 27 18.10 -4.71 -8.54
N SER A 28 17.19 -5.02 -9.47
CA SER A 28 16.93 -4.22 -10.66
C SER A 28 16.18 -2.91 -10.39
N LEU A 29 15.59 -2.74 -9.22
CA LEU A 29 14.83 -1.57 -8.81
C LEU A 29 15.52 -0.86 -7.66
N GLU A 30 15.43 0.46 -7.67
CA GLU A 30 15.90 1.31 -6.59
C GLU A 30 14.75 2.19 -6.12
N LEU A 31 14.65 2.35 -4.80
CA LEU A 31 13.75 3.29 -4.20
C LEU A 31 14.54 4.44 -3.60
N VAL A 32 14.12 5.65 -3.93
CA VAL A 32 14.88 6.88 -3.69
C VAL A 32 13.95 7.88 -3.04
N THR A 33 14.39 8.42 -1.91
CA THR A 33 13.83 9.66 -1.36
C THR A 33 14.44 10.82 -2.14
N VAL A 34 13.61 11.62 -2.81
CA VAL A 34 14.07 12.68 -3.71
C VAL A 34 14.64 13.83 -2.86
N PRO A 35 15.94 14.16 -3.01
CA PRO A 35 16.54 15.27 -2.29
C PRO A 35 16.03 16.61 -2.81
N ASP A 36 16.20 17.65 -2.00
CA ASP A 36 15.75 19.03 -2.30
C ASP A 36 16.34 19.56 -3.62
N SER A 37 17.56 19.14 -3.97
CA SER A 37 18.22 19.47 -5.25
C SER A 37 17.50 18.95 -6.49
N LEU A 38 16.46 18.11 -6.34
CA LEU A 38 15.67 17.55 -7.43
C LEU A 38 14.20 17.99 -7.39
N TYR A 39 13.87 19.08 -6.69
CA TYR A 39 12.52 19.64 -6.71
C TYR A 39 12.06 20.09 -8.10
N ASP A 40 12.94 20.65 -8.94
CA ASP A 40 12.60 20.96 -10.34
C ASP A 40 12.24 19.72 -11.15
N PHE A 41 12.87 18.59 -10.86
CA PHE A 41 12.47 17.30 -11.43
C PHE A 41 11.07 16.90 -10.95
N TRP A 42 10.80 17.04 -9.65
CA TRP A 42 9.48 16.74 -9.10
C TRP A 42 8.39 17.62 -9.70
N ARG A 43 8.64 18.92 -9.94
CA ARG A 43 7.69 19.80 -10.63
C ARG A 43 7.24 19.24 -11.98
N ARG A 44 8.14 18.59 -12.73
CA ARG A 44 7.79 17.88 -13.98
C ARG A 44 6.98 16.61 -13.75
N VAL A 45 7.20 15.91 -12.64
CA VAL A 45 6.41 14.74 -12.24
C VAL A 45 5.00 15.15 -11.79
N GLU A 46 4.85 16.29 -11.10
CA GLU A 46 3.53 16.79 -10.70
C GLU A 46 2.63 17.06 -11.91
N TRP A 47 3.19 17.62 -12.98
CA TRP A 47 2.46 17.77 -14.24
C TRP A 47 1.87 16.45 -14.73
N LEU A 48 2.60 15.33 -14.57
CA LEU A 48 2.07 14.01 -14.89
C LEU A 48 0.94 13.62 -13.92
N MET A 49 1.09 13.88 -12.62
CA MET A 49 0.07 13.55 -11.61
C MET A 49 -1.26 14.26 -11.87
N LEU A 50 -1.24 15.52 -12.33
CA LEU A 50 -2.45 16.29 -12.70
C LEU A 50 -3.32 15.58 -13.75
N TRP A 51 -2.74 14.76 -14.63
CA TRP A 51 -3.48 14.00 -15.63
C TRP A 51 -4.13 12.71 -15.11
N PHE A 52 -3.63 12.16 -14.01
CA PHE A 52 -3.98 10.81 -13.54
C PHE A 52 -4.59 10.77 -12.14
N ILE A 53 -4.52 11.86 -11.39
CA ILE A 53 -5.09 12.00 -10.06
C ILE A 53 -6.09 13.14 -10.13
N ASP A 54 -7.37 12.78 -9.99
CA ASP A 54 -8.47 13.73 -9.94
C ASP A 54 -8.30 14.68 -8.74
N ALA A 55 -8.64 15.95 -8.93
CA ALA A 55 -8.44 17.02 -7.95
C ALA A 55 -7.00 17.16 -7.39
N SER A 56 -5.98 16.68 -8.10
CA SER A 56 -4.59 16.89 -7.69
C SER A 56 -4.21 18.37 -7.79
N GLY A 57 -3.55 18.89 -6.75
CA GLY A 57 -2.89 20.20 -6.76
C GLY A 57 -1.38 20.08 -6.92
N THR A 58 -0.71 21.22 -7.05
CA THR A 58 0.74 21.32 -6.86
C THR A 58 1.05 21.41 -5.38
N ILE A 59 2.07 20.70 -4.92
CA ILE A 59 2.54 20.77 -3.52
C ILE A 59 3.49 21.95 -3.33
N ASP A 60 3.49 22.55 -2.15
CA ASP A 60 4.33 23.70 -1.81
C ASP A 60 5.75 23.24 -1.45
N LEU A 61 6.56 22.97 -2.48
CA LEU A 61 8.01 22.77 -2.36
C LEU A 61 8.73 24.13 -2.33
N PRO A 62 9.73 24.33 -1.45
CA PRO A 62 10.51 25.56 -1.42
C PRO A 62 11.22 25.77 -2.76
N CYS A 63 11.20 27.01 -3.25
CA CYS A 63 11.91 27.40 -4.46
C CYS A 63 13.42 27.43 -4.18
N THR A 64 14.21 26.82 -5.07
CA THR A 64 15.67 26.74 -4.99
C THR A 64 16.40 28.07 -5.27
N GLU A 65 15.68 29.12 -5.66
CA GLU A 65 16.28 30.34 -6.22
C GLU A 65 16.30 31.55 -5.29
N THR A 66 15.66 31.52 -4.12
CA THR A 66 15.65 32.68 -3.22
C THR A 66 15.83 32.29 -1.76
N ASP A 67 17.01 32.68 -1.29
CA ASP A 67 17.24 33.35 -0.03
C ASP A 67 17.45 32.52 1.25
N GLU A 68 18.62 32.83 1.80
CA GLU A 68 19.26 32.53 3.07
C GLU A 68 18.40 32.82 4.32
N GLU A 69 17.09 33.07 4.18
CA GLU A 69 16.18 33.48 5.26
C GLU A 69 15.50 32.31 6.00
N GLN A 70 15.55 31.08 5.49
CA GLN A 70 14.96 29.92 6.19
C GLN A 70 15.84 29.30 7.30
N GLN A 71 17.05 29.81 7.54
CA GLN A 71 17.93 29.27 8.58
C GLN A 71 17.63 29.77 10.01
N ASN A 72 16.81 30.81 10.18
CA ASN A 72 16.48 31.36 11.51
C ASN A 72 14.99 31.65 11.66
N GLY A 73 14.16 30.61 11.78
CA GLY A 73 12.74 30.82 12.07
C GLY A 73 11.99 29.52 12.22
N SER A 74 11.80 29.10 13.47
CA SER A 74 10.87 28.07 13.95
C SER A 74 10.09 27.35 12.85
N SER A 75 10.54 26.15 12.46
CA SER A 75 9.93 25.28 11.44
C SER A 75 8.57 24.74 11.91
N ILE A 76 7.58 25.62 12.06
CA ILE A 76 6.22 25.30 12.49
C ILE A 76 5.44 24.62 11.34
N GLY A 77 6.00 24.60 10.13
CA GLY A 77 5.43 23.91 8.96
C GLY A 77 5.76 22.42 8.91
N GLY A 78 4.82 21.62 8.39
CA GLY A 78 5.07 20.24 8.02
C GLY A 78 6.03 20.10 6.84
N ARG A 79 6.62 18.92 6.65
CA ARG A 79 7.64 18.66 5.62
C ARG A 79 7.16 17.66 4.58
N TRP A 80 7.41 17.97 3.31
CA TRP A 80 7.21 17.04 2.20
C TRP A 80 8.36 16.04 2.12
N ILE A 81 8.00 14.77 1.94
CA ILE A 81 8.92 13.67 1.63
C ILE A 81 8.44 13.07 0.31
N LEU A 82 9.35 12.99 -0.64
CA LEU A 82 9.04 12.60 -2.02
C LEU A 82 9.69 11.24 -2.28
N TYR A 83 8.90 10.25 -2.63
CA TYR A 83 9.38 8.90 -2.91
C TYR A 83 9.30 8.58 -4.39
N LEU A 84 10.36 7.94 -4.88
CA LEU A 84 10.49 7.50 -6.27
C LEU A 84 10.96 6.05 -6.31
N LEU A 85 10.16 5.17 -6.90
CA LEU A 85 10.59 3.83 -7.31
C LEU A 85 10.98 3.87 -8.79
N ARG A 86 12.22 3.52 -9.11
CA ARG A 86 12.74 3.50 -10.47
C ARG A 86 13.59 2.27 -10.75
N ASP A 87 13.87 2.05 -12.01
CA ASP A 87 14.82 1.03 -12.45
C ASP A 87 16.25 1.47 -12.16
N SER A 88 17.04 0.60 -11.52
CA SER A 88 18.41 0.87 -11.11
C SER A 88 19.36 1.17 -12.28
N VAL A 89 19.11 0.58 -13.46
CA VAL A 89 19.97 0.68 -14.63
C VAL A 89 19.48 1.79 -15.56
N THR A 90 18.23 1.69 -16.00
CA THR A 90 17.63 2.61 -16.98
C THR A 90 17.16 3.93 -16.36
N LYS A 91 17.11 4.01 -15.02
CA LYS A 91 16.55 5.13 -14.26
C LYS A 91 15.09 5.44 -14.58
N GLN A 92 14.39 4.52 -15.26
CA GLN A 92 12.99 4.70 -15.63
C GLN A 92 12.10 4.64 -14.38
N MET A 93 11.32 5.71 -14.17
CA MET A 93 10.33 5.78 -13.10
C MET A 93 9.24 4.71 -13.26
N LYS A 94 8.90 4.05 -12.15
CA LYS A 94 7.85 3.02 -12.07
C LYS A 94 6.67 3.48 -11.23
N SER A 95 6.95 4.11 -10.08
CA SER A 95 5.94 4.67 -9.19
C SER A 95 6.54 5.83 -8.39
N CYS A 96 5.72 6.77 -7.97
CA CYS A 96 6.12 7.89 -7.12
C CYS A 96 5.01 8.27 -6.15
N ALA A 97 5.37 8.91 -5.05
CA ALA A 97 4.43 9.42 -4.07
C ALA A 97 4.95 10.67 -3.35
N SER A 98 4.06 11.61 -3.03
CA SER A 98 4.34 12.71 -2.10
C SER A 98 3.70 12.39 -0.74
N VAL A 99 4.46 12.61 0.32
CA VAL A 99 4.04 12.35 1.70
C VAL A 99 4.27 13.61 2.52
N TYR A 100 3.22 14.11 3.17
CA TYR A 100 3.29 15.26 4.05
C TYR A 100 3.42 14.81 5.50
N GLY A 101 4.47 15.25 6.19
CA GLY A 101 4.60 15.09 7.63
C GLY A 101 4.00 16.29 8.35
N PHE A 102 2.90 16.10 9.07
CA PHE A 102 2.30 17.15 9.89
C PHE A 102 3.22 17.52 11.06
N PRO A 103 3.26 18.80 11.48
CA PRO A 103 3.98 19.18 12.68
C PRO A 103 3.38 18.47 13.90
N SER A 104 4.24 18.07 14.83
CA SER A 104 3.78 17.54 16.11
C SER A 104 3.15 18.68 16.91
N LEU A 105 1.85 18.58 17.18
CA LEU A 105 1.12 19.54 18.02
C LEU A 105 1.14 19.14 19.51
N VAL A 106 1.71 17.97 19.82
CA VAL A 106 1.71 17.38 21.16
C VAL A 106 3.15 17.30 21.67
N LYS A 107 3.33 17.48 22.98
CA LYS A 107 4.66 17.51 23.61
C LYS A 107 5.44 16.20 23.51
N ASP A 108 4.80 15.11 23.11
CA ASP A 108 5.44 13.80 22.93
C ASP A 108 6.28 13.72 21.65
N GLY A 109 6.28 14.77 20.81
CA GLY A 109 7.08 14.84 19.59
C GLY A 109 6.54 13.96 18.46
N LYS A 110 5.39 13.32 18.67
CA LYS A 110 4.78 12.43 17.69
C LYS A 110 4.09 13.20 16.57
N ARG A 111 4.28 12.76 15.34
CA ARG A 111 3.69 13.35 14.14
C ARG A 111 2.88 12.34 13.33
N ARG A 112 1.96 12.87 12.53
CA ARG A 112 1.22 12.10 11.53
C ARG A 112 1.84 12.33 10.16
N VAL A 113 1.89 11.29 9.35
CA VAL A 113 2.28 11.38 7.95
C VAL A 113 1.09 11.07 7.06
N ARG A 114 0.90 11.83 5.99
CA ARG A 114 -0.18 11.64 5.02
C ARG A 114 0.38 11.46 3.63
N VAL A 115 0.09 10.31 3.03
CA VAL A 115 0.33 10.10 1.60
C VAL A 115 -0.68 10.96 0.84
N ALA A 116 -0.19 12.01 0.17
CA ALA A 116 -1.01 13.01 -0.50
C ALA A 116 -1.26 12.62 -1.96
N GLN A 117 -0.18 12.43 -2.73
CA GLN A 117 -0.27 11.99 -4.12
C GLN A 117 0.42 10.65 -4.28
N PHE A 118 -0.17 9.75 -5.05
CA PHE A 118 0.39 8.43 -5.32
C PHE A 118 0.12 8.01 -6.76
N LEU A 119 1.17 7.80 -7.54
CA LEU A 119 1.05 7.42 -8.95
C LEU A 119 1.99 6.27 -9.30
N THR A 120 1.42 5.16 -9.76
CA THR A 120 2.16 4.19 -10.57
C THR A 120 2.00 4.59 -12.04
N ILE A 121 3.12 4.69 -12.76
CA ILE A 121 3.14 5.16 -14.15
C ILE A 121 2.19 4.30 -14.99
N PRO A 122 1.34 4.88 -15.85
CA PRO A 122 0.25 4.15 -16.52
C PRO A 122 0.68 2.84 -17.19
N ASN A 123 1.79 2.85 -17.95
CA ASN A 123 2.33 1.66 -18.62
C ASN A 123 3.05 0.66 -17.69
N GLN A 124 3.19 1.01 -16.41
CA GLN A 124 3.76 0.19 -15.34
C GLN A 124 2.71 -0.27 -14.31
N GLN A 125 1.45 0.14 -14.46
CA GLN A 125 0.38 -0.30 -13.56
C GLN A 125 0.20 -1.82 -13.61
N LYS A 126 -0.33 -2.38 -12.51
CA LYS A 126 -0.62 -3.82 -12.38
C LYS A 126 0.61 -4.75 -12.41
N LYS A 127 1.81 -4.20 -12.16
CA LYS A 127 3.08 -4.95 -12.03
C LYS A 127 3.60 -5.03 -10.59
N GLY A 128 2.79 -4.65 -9.60
CA GLY A 128 3.17 -4.68 -8.18
C GLY A 128 3.94 -3.46 -7.66
N TYR A 129 4.40 -2.56 -8.53
CA TYR A 129 5.22 -1.40 -8.14
C TYR A 129 4.58 -0.46 -7.11
N GLY A 130 3.28 -0.17 -7.23
CA GLY A 130 2.57 0.61 -6.22
C GLY A 130 2.57 -0.06 -4.85
N GLY A 131 2.41 -1.39 -4.81
CA GLY A 131 2.47 -2.14 -3.56
C GLY A 131 3.86 -2.11 -2.92
N MET A 132 4.91 -2.19 -3.72
CA MET A 132 6.29 -2.10 -3.25
C MET A 132 6.60 -0.71 -2.67
N LEU A 133 6.21 0.34 -3.38
CA LEU A 133 6.39 1.73 -2.93
C LEU A 133 5.64 1.99 -1.62
N TYR A 134 4.34 1.66 -1.56
CA TYR A 134 3.56 1.89 -0.34
C TYR A 134 4.06 1.04 0.84
N ARG A 135 4.43 -0.23 0.60
CA ARG A 135 5.02 -1.08 1.64
C ARG A 135 6.28 -0.45 2.22
N HIS A 136 7.14 0.13 1.40
CA HIS A 136 8.33 0.82 1.86
C HIS A 136 7.98 2.01 2.75
N ILE A 137 7.13 2.92 2.25
CA ILE A 137 6.65 4.10 3.01
C ILE A 137 6.06 3.66 4.36
N ALA A 138 5.23 2.63 4.36
CA ALA A 138 4.61 2.11 5.57
C ALA A 138 5.64 1.51 6.54
N THR A 139 6.61 0.74 6.03
CA THR A 139 7.65 0.12 6.86
C THR A 139 8.56 1.16 7.50
N GLU A 140 8.98 2.19 6.75
CA GLU A 140 9.77 3.30 7.30
C GLU A 140 9.00 4.05 8.38
N ALA A 141 7.73 4.39 8.13
CA ALA A 141 6.91 5.08 9.11
C ALA A 141 6.66 4.21 10.37
N ILE A 142 6.43 2.90 10.22
CA ILE A 142 6.32 1.97 11.36
C ILE A 142 7.62 1.94 12.17
N ALA A 143 8.78 1.95 11.51
CA ALA A 143 10.08 1.92 12.18
C ALA A 143 10.45 3.25 12.87
N ALA A 144 9.90 4.38 12.42
CA ALA A 144 10.23 5.72 12.91
C ALA A 144 9.47 6.07 14.20
N ASP A 145 10.11 6.05 15.36
CA ASP A 145 9.47 6.25 16.68
C ASP A 145 8.68 7.58 16.80
N GLU A 146 9.05 8.60 16.02
CA GLU A 146 8.36 9.89 15.99
C GLU A 146 7.07 9.91 15.14
N VAL A 147 6.80 8.87 14.35
CA VAL A 147 5.55 8.75 13.60
C VAL A 147 4.53 7.98 14.43
N ASP A 148 3.32 8.51 14.55
CA ASP A 148 2.19 7.88 15.27
C ASP A 148 1.18 7.24 14.31
N GLU A 149 0.94 7.89 13.18
CA GLU A 149 -0.13 7.49 12.25
C GLU A 149 0.23 7.82 10.79
N ILE A 150 -0.13 6.90 9.90
CA ILE A 150 -0.01 6.97 8.45
C ILE A 150 -1.42 7.05 7.85
N THR A 151 -1.72 8.16 7.21
CA THR A 151 -3.02 8.42 6.57
C THR A 151 -2.87 8.59 5.06
N PHE A 152 -4.00 8.61 4.35
CA PHE A 152 -4.07 8.96 2.93
C PHE A 152 -4.99 10.15 2.75
N GLU A 153 -4.63 11.05 1.85
CA GLU A 153 -5.49 12.12 1.35
C GLU A 153 -6.40 11.54 0.27
N ASP A 154 -7.71 11.60 0.49
CA ASP A 154 -8.78 11.23 -0.44
C ASP A 154 -8.44 10.04 -1.39
N PRO A 155 -8.12 8.86 -0.83
CA PRO A 155 -7.63 7.75 -1.65
C PRO A 155 -8.70 7.26 -2.63
N SER A 156 -8.36 7.22 -3.91
CA SER A 156 -9.21 6.62 -4.94
C SER A 156 -9.53 5.15 -4.63
N PRO A 157 -10.60 4.55 -5.20
CA PRO A 157 -10.94 3.15 -4.94
C PRO A 157 -9.80 2.15 -5.25
N GLY A 158 -8.97 2.46 -6.25
CA GLY A 158 -7.77 1.70 -6.57
C GLY A 158 -6.70 1.80 -5.48
N MET A 159 -6.49 3.00 -4.95
CA MET A 159 -5.56 3.25 -3.85
C MET A 159 -6.06 2.62 -2.54
N GLN A 160 -7.36 2.70 -2.23
CA GLN A 160 -7.94 2.01 -1.06
C GLN A 160 -7.69 0.50 -1.12
N SER A 161 -7.93 -0.12 -2.28
CA SER A 161 -7.64 -1.55 -2.48
C SER A 161 -6.17 -1.88 -2.26
N LEU A 162 -5.25 -1.07 -2.82
CA LEU A 162 -3.82 -1.28 -2.67
C LEU A 162 -3.39 -1.12 -1.19
N ARG A 163 -3.93 -0.10 -0.52
CA ARG A 163 -3.69 0.16 0.91
C ARG A 163 -4.13 -1.01 1.77
N GLU A 164 -5.33 -1.54 1.55
CA GLU A 164 -5.87 -2.71 2.27
C GLU A 164 -4.94 -3.92 2.11
N VAL A 165 -4.57 -4.27 0.89
CA VAL A 165 -3.74 -5.46 0.60
C VAL A 165 -2.37 -5.36 1.26
N VAL A 166 -1.68 -4.22 1.10
CA VAL A 166 -0.35 -4.03 1.70
C VAL A 166 -0.43 -4.00 3.22
N THR A 167 -1.43 -3.34 3.80
CA THR A 167 -1.59 -3.25 5.25
C THR A 167 -1.95 -4.61 5.86
N LEU A 168 -2.78 -5.41 5.17
CA LEU A 168 -3.09 -6.78 5.57
C LEU A 168 -1.84 -7.67 5.54
N ALA A 169 -1.00 -7.55 4.51
CA ALA A 169 0.28 -8.27 4.44
C ALA A 169 1.22 -7.89 5.59
N LEU A 170 1.30 -6.59 5.94
CA LEU A 170 2.04 -6.12 7.11
C LEU A 170 1.43 -6.63 8.43
N CYS A 171 0.11 -6.74 8.51
CA CYS A 171 -0.60 -7.31 9.67
C CYS A 171 -0.18 -8.78 9.91
N TYR A 172 -0.19 -9.62 8.87
CA TYR A 172 0.26 -11.01 8.99
C TYR A 172 1.73 -11.11 9.42
N LYS A 173 2.58 -10.19 8.95
CA LYS A 173 3.99 -10.15 9.35
C LYS A 173 4.15 -9.73 10.82
N ALA A 174 3.41 -8.71 11.27
CA ALA A 174 3.47 -8.21 12.63
C ALA A 174 2.86 -9.17 13.65
N PHE A 175 1.88 -9.97 13.22
CA PHE A 175 1.18 -10.93 14.06
C PHE A 175 1.16 -12.33 13.41
N PRO A 176 2.29 -13.05 13.45
CA PRO A 176 2.42 -14.34 12.76
C PRO A 176 1.59 -15.45 13.39
N GLU A 177 1.21 -15.31 14.66
CA GLU A 177 0.39 -16.31 15.35
C GLU A 177 -1.08 -16.20 14.90
N PRO A 178 -1.67 -17.30 14.40
CA PRO A 178 -3.09 -17.32 14.08
C PRO A 178 -3.92 -17.21 15.36
N LEU A 179 -4.98 -16.41 15.30
CA LEU A 179 -5.98 -16.41 16.36
C LEU A 179 -6.93 -17.61 16.22
N PRO A 180 -7.57 -18.04 17.32
CA PRO A 180 -8.73 -18.93 17.25
C PRO A 180 -9.81 -18.38 16.29
N GLU A 181 -10.54 -19.26 15.60
CA GLU A 181 -11.54 -18.89 14.57
C GLU A 181 -12.64 -17.93 15.09
N ASP A 182 -12.98 -18.04 16.36
CA ASP A 182 -13.99 -17.23 17.06
C ASP A 182 -13.47 -15.85 17.50
N LYS A 183 -12.16 -15.59 17.37
CA LYS A 183 -11.53 -14.36 17.84
C LYS A 183 -11.05 -13.48 16.68
N ARG A 184 -11.12 -12.17 16.92
CA ARG A 184 -10.57 -11.13 16.06
C ARG A 184 -9.43 -10.43 16.78
N ARG A 185 -8.45 -9.94 16.03
CA ARG A 185 -7.43 -9.06 16.60
C ARG A 185 -8.07 -7.78 17.10
N ASP A 186 -7.54 -7.25 18.19
CA ASP A 186 -7.95 -5.94 18.69
C ASP A 186 -7.53 -4.85 17.69
N PRO A 187 -8.49 -4.08 17.13
CA PRO A 187 -8.18 -2.98 16.22
C PRO A 187 -7.24 -1.93 16.82
N VAL A 188 -7.25 -1.73 18.14
CA VAL A 188 -6.36 -0.76 18.81
C VAL A 188 -4.91 -1.25 18.78
N ALA A 189 -4.69 -2.53 19.05
CA ALA A 189 -3.37 -3.14 18.95
C ALA A 189 -2.83 -3.13 17.51
N VAL A 190 -3.69 -3.42 16.51
CA VAL A 190 -3.31 -3.36 15.09
C VAL A 190 -3.00 -1.92 14.66
N ALA A 191 -3.82 -0.95 15.09
CA ALA A 191 -3.59 0.46 14.81
C ALA A 191 -2.26 0.95 15.36
N ALA A 192 -1.95 0.63 16.63
CA ALA A 192 -0.70 1.00 17.28
C ALA A 192 0.51 0.35 16.61
N MET A 193 0.42 -0.93 16.25
CA MET A 193 1.54 -1.66 15.65
C MET A 193 1.82 -1.23 14.20
N LEU A 194 0.78 -1.05 13.39
CA LEU A 194 0.94 -0.69 11.98
C LEU A 194 0.92 0.82 11.74
N LYS A 195 0.75 1.62 12.80
CA LYS A 195 0.61 3.08 12.76
C LYS A 195 -0.43 3.54 11.77
N ILE A 196 -1.63 2.96 11.88
CA ILE A 196 -2.77 3.31 11.02
C ILE A 196 -3.96 3.79 11.86
N PRO A 197 -4.89 4.57 11.29
CA PRO A 197 -6.10 4.97 12.00
C PRO A 197 -6.89 3.77 12.52
N VAL A 198 -7.43 3.89 13.73
CA VAL A 198 -8.26 2.83 14.36
C VAL A 198 -9.46 2.45 13.48
N SER A 199 -10.05 3.41 12.78
CA SER A 199 -11.13 3.16 11.81
C SER A 199 -10.68 2.22 10.68
N PHE A 200 -9.46 2.40 10.18
CA PHE A 200 -8.89 1.54 9.16
C PHE A 200 -8.40 0.20 9.74
N ALA A 201 -7.86 0.18 10.96
CA ALA A 201 -7.50 -1.06 11.63
C ALA A 201 -8.70 -1.99 11.83
N LYS A 202 -9.89 -1.46 12.16
CA LYS A 202 -11.15 -2.24 12.21
C LYS A 202 -11.39 -2.99 10.90
N ARG A 203 -11.27 -2.29 9.77
CA ARG A 203 -11.40 -2.88 8.43
C ARG A 203 -10.36 -3.98 8.19
N ILE A 204 -9.10 -3.75 8.57
CA ILE A 204 -8.03 -4.76 8.41
C ILE A 204 -8.30 -6.01 9.27
N THR A 205 -8.77 -5.84 10.51
CA THR A 205 -9.12 -6.99 11.38
C THR A 205 -10.30 -7.80 10.85
N GLU A 206 -11.26 -7.15 10.19
CA GLU A 206 -12.36 -7.83 9.50
C GLU A 206 -11.87 -8.64 8.31
N LEU A 207 -11.01 -8.04 7.47
CA LEU A 207 -10.43 -8.69 6.30
C LEU A 207 -9.54 -9.88 6.69
N GLU A 208 -8.72 -9.72 7.73
CA GLU A 208 -7.88 -10.79 8.25
C GLU A 208 -8.73 -11.97 8.77
N TRP A 209 -9.72 -11.68 9.62
CA TRP A 209 -10.64 -12.70 10.13
C TRP A 209 -11.40 -13.39 8.99
N PHE A 210 -11.89 -12.64 8.00
CA PHE A 210 -12.58 -13.21 6.85
C PHE A 210 -11.65 -14.13 6.04
N ALA A 211 -10.41 -13.69 5.79
CA ALA A 211 -9.42 -14.44 5.04
C ALA A 211 -9.02 -15.74 5.75
N VAL A 212 -8.81 -15.72 7.06
CA VAL A 212 -8.49 -16.93 7.85
C VAL A 212 -9.62 -17.96 7.77
N ASN A 213 -10.87 -17.52 7.94
CA ASN A 213 -12.02 -18.43 7.99
C ASN A 213 -12.46 -18.96 6.62
N HIS A 214 -12.26 -18.21 5.54
CA HIS A 214 -12.73 -18.61 4.21
C HIS A 214 -11.58 -19.10 3.31
N TYR A 215 -10.35 -18.70 3.60
CA TYR A 215 -9.15 -19.04 2.83
C TYR A 215 -7.98 -19.43 3.75
N PRO A 216 -8.11 -20.48 4.57
CA PRO A 216 -7.04 -20.88 5.51
C PRO A 216 -5.74 -21.27 4.78
N ALA A 217 -5.84 -21.87 3.59
CA ALA A 217 -4.69 -22.19 2.74
C ALA A 217 -3.96 -20.94 2.20
N ALA A 218 -4.63 -19.79 2.21
CA ALA A 218 -4.10 -18.51 1.78
C ALA A 218 -3.36 -17.75 2.90
N CYS A 219 -3.65 -18.11 4.15
CA CYS A 219 -3.15 -17.43 5.34
C CYS A 219 -1.91 -18.11 5.95
N SER A 220 -1.33 -19.11 5.28
CA SER A 220 -0.09 -19.78 5.70
C SER A 220 1.14 -18.93 5.36
N PRO A 221 2.16 -18.85 6.23
CA PRO A 221 3.42 -18.14 5.93
C PRO A 221 4.20 -18.73 4.73
N SER A 222 3.80 -19.90 4.21
CA SER A 222 4.28 -20.37 2.91
C SER A 222 3.53 -19.66 1.77
N VAL A 223 4.16 -18.60 1.26
CA VAL A 223 3.75 -17.79 0.09
C VAL A 223 3.61 -18.62 -1.21
N GLU A 224 3.89 -19.92 -1.21
CA GLU A 224 3.99 -20.75 -2.40
C GLU A 224 2.66 -21.24 -3.00
N HIS A 225 1.51 -20.94 -2.38
CA HIS A 225 0.19 -21.40 -2.86
C HIS A 225 -0.84 -20.30 -3.20
N LEU A 226 -0.43 -19.05 -3.17
CA LEU A 226 -1.35 -17.90 -3.15
C LEU A 226 -1.87 -17.44 -4.54
N SER A 227 -1.23 -17.79 -5.65
CA SER A 227 -1.50 -17.08 -6.92
C SER A 227 -2.82 -17.41 -7.66
N ARG A 228 -3.56 -18.48 -7.32
CA ARG A 228 -4.74 -18.91 -8.11
C ARG A 228 -6.09 -19.02 -7.38
N LYS A 229 -6.11 -19.32 -6.07
CA LYS A 229 -7.37 -19.51 -5.30
C LYS A 229 -7.83 -18.24 -4.58
N GLU A 230 -6.89 -17.41 -4.11
CA GLU A 230 -7.16 -16.16 -3.36
C GLU A 230 -7.89 -15.08 -4.15
N SER A 231 -7.71 -15.05 -5.47
CA SER A 231 -8.28 -13.98 -6.26
C SER A 231 -9.81 -14.16 -6.35
N LYS A 232 -10.31 -15.38 -6.64
CA LYS A 232 -11.76 -15.63 -6.84
C LYS A 232 -12.56 -15.35 -5.56
N ALA A 233 -11.92 -15.69 -4.47
CA ALA A 233 -12.28 -15.48 -3.09
C ALA A 233 -12.53 -14.01 -2.73
N LEU A 234 -11.49 -13.17 -2.88
CA LEU A 234 -11.56 -11.74 -2.61
C LEU A 234 -12.55 -11.01 -3.55
N ALA A 235 -12.66 -11.47 -4.80
CA ALA A 235 -13.65 -10.96 -5.75
C ALA A 235 -15.09 -11.30 -5.36
N ALA A 236 -15.34 -12.51 -4.86
CA ALA A 236 -16.66 -12.94 -4.38
C ALA A 236 -17.11 -12.15 -3.15
N GLU A 237 -16.20 -11.89 -2.22
CA GLU A 237 -16.49 -11.07 -1.03
C GLU A 237 -16.80 -9.62 -1.40
N ARG A 238 -16.02 -9.02 -2.31
CA ARG A 238 -16.28 -7.66 -2.81
C ARG A 238 -17.63 -7.55 -3.52
N LEU A 239 -18.01 -8.58 -4.27
CA LEU A 239 -19.32 -8.66 -4.90
C LEU A 239 -20.44 -8.76 -3.86
N ALA A 240 -20.27 -9.61 -2.85
CA ALA A 240 -21.22 -9.76 -1.74
C ALA A 240 -21.34 -8.47 -0.92
N TYR A 241 -20.24 -7.73 -0.71
CA TYR A 241 -20.25 -6.42 -0.06
C TYR A 241 -21.02 -5.38 -0.89
N LYS A 242 -20.77 -5.29 -2.20
CA LYS A 242 -21.54 -4.41 -3.09
C LYS A 242 -23.03 -4.79 -3.16
N GLN A 243 -23.36 -6.07 -3.16
CA GLN A 243 -24.75 -6.54 -3.11
C GLN A 243 -25.42 -6.20 -1.78
N ARG A 244 -24.68 -6.26 -0.66
CA ARG A 244 -25.17 -5.79 0.64
C ARG A 244 -25.42 -4.29 0.61
N GLN A 245 -24.51 -3.48 0.06
CA GLN A 245 -24.74 -2.04 -0.07
C GLN A 245 -25.94 -1.70 -0.95
N ARG A 246 -26.16 -2.43 -2.05
CA ARG A 246 -27.37 -2.31 -2.89
C ARG A 246 -28.66 -2.66 -2.15
N LYS A 247 -28.61 -3.52 -1.12
CA LYS A 247 -29.77 -3.86 -0.29
C LYS A 247 -30.12 -2.74 0.71
N TYR A 248 -29.19 -1.81 0.97
CA TYR A 248 -29.37 -0.70 1.90
C TYR A 248 -29.54 0.67 1.20
N CYS A 249 -29.36 0.76 -0.12
CA CYS A 249 -29.65 1.95 -0.91
C CYS A 249 -31.01 1.77 -1.57
N THR A 250 -32.00 2.56 -1.18
CA THR A 250 -33.32 2.56 -1.82
C THR A 250 -33.27 3.29 -3.17
N PRO A 251 -34.15 2.94 -4.14
CA PRO A 251 -34.14 3.51 -5.50
C PRO A 251 -34.37 5.02 -5.59
N ASP A 252 -34.69 5.70 -4.49
CA ASP A 252 -35.04 7.13 -4.45
C ASP A 252 -33.83 8.05 -4.16
N ASP A 253 -32.60 7.54 -4.32
CA ASP A 253 -31.37 8.31 -4.10
C ASP A 253 -31.00 9.13 -5.36
N PRO A 254 -31.00 10.47 -5.32
CA PRO A 254 -30.86 11.35 -6.50
C PRO A 254 -29.49 11.30 -7.19
N ASP A 255 -28.50 10.60 -6.63
CA ASP A 255 -27.14 10.47 -7.18
C ASP A 255 -26.95 9.21 -8.07
N PHE A 256 -28.03 8.50 -8.44
CA PHE A 256 -27.92 7.30 -9.28
C PHE A 256 -27.80 7.66 -10.78
N PRO A 257 -26.73 7.27 -11.50
CA PRO A 257 -26.57 7.61 -12.91
C PRO A 257 -27.64 6.91 -13.77
N GLU A 258 -28.50 7.71 -14.44
CA GLU A 258 -29.63 7.22 -15.25
C GLU A 258 -29.18 6.37 -16.45
N ASP A 259 -27.95 6.55 -16.94
CA ASP A 259 -27.43 5.87 -18.14
C ASP A 259 -27.13 4.37 -17.94
N PHE A 260 -27.25 3.84 -16.71
CA PHE A 260 -27.13 2.40 -16.44
C PHE A 260 -28.47 1.65 -16.58
N ILE A 261 -29.59 2.35 -16.81
CA ILE A 261 -30.94 1.79 -16.73
C ILE A 261 -31.35 1.03 -18.02
N GLU A 262 -30.70 1.28 -19.16
CA GLU A 262 -31.16 0.73 -20.44
C GLU A 262 -30.61 -0.65 -20.83
N LEU A 263 -29.67 -1.22 -20.07
CA LEU A 263 -29.14 -2.56 -20.34
C LEU A 263 -29.91 -3.62 -19.55
N GLU A 264 -30.40 -4.68 -20.21
CA GLU A 264 -30.96 -5.82 -19.50
C GLU A 264 -29.94 -6.41 -18.51
N SER A 265 -30.41 -6.92 -17.37
CA SER A 265 -29.53 -7.39 -16.28
C SER A 265 -28.50 -8.44 -16.71
N THR A 266 -28.78 -9.17 -17.79
CA THR A 266 -27.91 -10.15 -18.44
C THR A 266 -26.75 -9.49 -19.19
N GLN A 267 -27.00 -8.37 -19.87
CA GLN A 267 -25.99 -7.59 -20.59
C GLN A 267 -25.07 -6.83 -19.64
N GLN A 268 -25.62 -6.24 -18.57
CA GLN A 268 -24.81 -5.61 -17.51
C GLN A 268 -23.88 -6.61 -16.84
N LYS A 269 -24.36 -7.84 -16.59
CA LYS A 269 -23.55 -8.94 -16.03
C LYS A 269 -22.47 -9.39 -17.00
N ALA A 270 -22.72 -9.43 -18.30
CA ALA A 270 -21.74 -9.79 -19.32
C ALA A 270 -20.62 -8.73 -19.44
N VAL A 271 -20.99 -7.45 -19.50
CA VAL A 271 -20.03 -6.33 -19.59
C VAL A 271 -19.15 -6.25 -18.34
N VAL A 272 -19.75 -6.39 -17.14
CA VAL A 272 -18.99 -6.42 -15.87
C VAL A 272 -18.10 -7.66 -15.81
N LYS A 273 -18.57 -8.82 -16.28
CA LYS A 273 -17.79 -10.05 -16.34
C LYS A 273 -16.61 -9.93 -17.30
N ASP A 274 -16.78 -9.31 -18.46
CA ASP A 274 -15.72 -9.13 -19.46
C ASP A 274 -14.69 -8.07 -19.00
N ILE A 275 -15.14 -6.97 -18.39
CA ILE A 275 -14.25 -5.96 -17.80
C ILE A 275 -13.44 -6.55 -16.64
N LEU A 276 -14.06 -7.40 -15.81
CA LEU A 276 -13.38 -8.08 -14.71
C LEU A 276 -12.47 -9.21 -15.20
N GLN A 277 -12.84 -10.01 -16.20
CA GLN A 277 -11.95 -11.04 -16.74
C GLN A 277 -10.74 -10.43 -17.45
N ALA A 278 -10.94 -9.40 -18.28
CA ALA A 278 -9.86 -8.76 -19.03
C ALA A 278 -8.87 -7.98 -18.13
N ARG A 279 -9.36 -7.31 -17.08
CA ARG A 279 -8.49 -6.51 -16.19
C ARG A 279 -7.71 -7.33 -15.17
N TRP A 280 -8.11 -8.58 -14.95
CA TRP A 280 -7.72 -9.37 -13.77
C TRP A 280 -6.89 -10.61 -14.12
N VAL A 281 -7.13 -11.23 -15.29
CA VAL A 281 -6.19 -12.20 -15.88
C VAL A 281 -4.82 -11.56 -16.11
N ASN A 282 -4.81 -10.29 -16.54
CA ASN A 282 -3.58 -9.52 -16.74
C ASN A 282 -2.86 -9.15 -15.42
N TYR A 283 -3.61 -8.89 -14.33
CA TYR A 283 -3.01 -8.54 -13.03
C TYR A 283 -2.31 -9.75 -12.38
N ILE A 284 -2.92 -10.92 -12.43
CA ILE A 284 -2.39 -12.17 -11.84
C ILE A 284 -1.25 -12.73 -12.68
N SER A 285 -1.36 -12.70 -14.01
CA SER A 285 -0.28 -13.14 -14.90
C SER A 285 0.99 -12.32 -14.65
N ASN A 286 0.88 -10.99 -14.50
CA ASN A 286 2.01 -10.11 -14.27
C ASN A 286 2.66 -10.27 -12.89
N MET A 287 1.87 -10.56 -11.85
CA MET A 287 2.38 -10.80 -10.50
C MET A 287 3.12 -12.15 -10.42
N ALA A 288 2.56 -13.20 -11.03
CA ALA A 288 3.22 -14.50 -11.14
C ALA A 288 4.49 -14.45 -12.01
N HIS A 289 4.48 -13.66 -13.09
CA HIS A 289 5.65 -13.46 -13.96
C HIS A 289 6.78 -12.73 -13.24
N SER A 290 6.47 -11.67 -12.50
CA SER A 290 7.46 -10.90 -11.73
C SER A 290 8.15 -11.75 -10.64
N VAL A 291 7.40 -12.65 -9.99
CA VAL A 291 7.94 -13.59 -8.99
C VAL A 291 8.78 -14.70 -9.63
N ALA A 292 8.37 -15.20 -10.80
CA ALA A 292 9.12 -16.22 -11.54
C ALA A 292 10.43 -15.68 -12.15
N GLU A 293 10.43 -14.42 -12.60
CA GLU A 293 11.59 -13.75 -13.20
C GLU A 293 12.63 -13.38 -12.13
N ALA A 294 12.20 -12.93 -10.95
CA ALA A 294 13.07 -12.72 -9.79
C ALA A 294 13.79 -14.01 -9.34
N ARG A 295 13.11 -15.18 -9.43
CA ARG A 295 13.70 -16.49 -9.12
C ARG A 295 14.67 -17.03 -10.18
N ARG A 296 14.54 -16.60 -11.45
CA ARG A 296 15.50 -16.98 -12.51
C ARG A 296 16.83 -16.25 -12.35
N LEU A 297 16.80 -15.00 -11.92
CA LEU A 297 17.98 -14.15 -11.76
C LEU A 297 18.73 -14.39 -10.44
N SER A 298 18.13 -15.10 -9.48
CA SER A 298 18.72 -15.40 -8.17
C SER A 298 19.40 -16.78 -8.08
N LYS A 299 19.49 -17.55 -9.18
CA LYS A 299 20.25 -18.80 -9.17
C LYS A 299 21.75 -18.49 -9.34
N PRO A 300 22.61 -18.77 -8.35
CA PRO A 300 24.04 -18.65 -8.54
C PRO A 300 24.50 -19.64 -9.61
N THR A 301 25.25 -19.15 -10.59
CA THR A 301 25.98 -19.97 -11.55
C THR A 301 27.05 -20.75 -10.79
N CYS A 302 26.80 -22.04 -10.53
CA CYS A 302 27.83 -22.95 -10.06
C CYS A 302 28.92 -23.07 -11.13
N THR A 303 30.02 -22.33 -10.96
CA THR A 303 31.28 -22.60 -11.65
C THR A 303 31.90 -23.84 -11.02
N ALA A 304 31.73 -24.99 -11.67
CA ALA A 304 32.44 -26.21 -11.31
C ALA A 304 33.91 -26.06 -11.70
N GLY A 305 34.77 -25.80 -10.71
CA GLY A 305 36.22 -25.94 -10.84
C GLY A 305 36.60 -27.42 -10.97
N GLY A 306 37.35 -27.74 -12.02
CA GLY A 306 37.94 -29.07 -12.22
C GLY A 306 39.19 -29.25 -11.34
N PRO A 307 39.44 -30.47 -10.81
CA PRO A 307 40.65 -30.71 -10.04
C PRO A 307 41.84 -31.05 -10.95
N SER A 308 42.99 -30.53 -10.54
CA SER A 308 44.35 -30.93 -10.93
C SER A 308 44.81 -32.11 -10.09
#